data_AF-A0A392R3A9-F1
#
_entry.id   AF-A0A392R3A9-F1
#
_cell.length_a   1.000
_cell.length_b   1.000
_cell.length_c   1.000
_cell.angle_alpha   90.00
_cell.angle_beta   90.00
_cell.angle_gamma   90.00
#
_symmetry.space_group_name_H-M   'P 1'
#
loop_
_entity.id
_entity.type
_entity.pdbx_description
1 polymer ?
#
loop_
_entity_poly.entity_id
_entity_poly.type
_entity_poly.pdbx_seq_one_letter_code
_entity_poly.pdbx_strand_id
1 'polypeptide(L)'
;MKRARDIRDQLAGLLERVEIESTSNSNDLDAIKKSILSGFFPHAAKLQKNGTYGRVKHLQTVHIHPSSGLAEVVPRLVLYHELVLTTKEYMRQ
;
A
#
# COMPACT_ATOMS: atom_id res chain seq x y z
N MET A 1 18.07 -6.67 5.44
CA MET A 1 18.04 -5.68 4.33
C MET A 1 18.94 -5.99 3.12
N LYS A 2 19.87 -6.95 3.17
CA LYS A 2 20.74 -7.28 2.01
C LYS A 2 19.92 -7.66 0.76
N ARG A 3 19.02 -8.64 0.89
CA ARG A 3 18.13 -9.09 -0.20
C ARG A 3 17.31 -7.95 -0.83
N ALA A 4 16.81 -7.01 -0.04
CA ALA A 4 16.05 -5.86 -0.56
C ALA A 4 16.92 -4.94 -1.43
N ARG A 5 18.19 -4.74 -1.07
CA ARG A 5 19.15 -3.99 -1.89
C ARG A 5 19.45 -4.74 -3.18
N ASP A 6 19.72 -6.04 -3.09
CA ASP A 6 20.02 -6.88 -4.25
C ASP A 6 18.86 -6.86 -5.26
N ILE A 7 17.60 -6.97 -4.79
CA ILE A 7 16.40 -6.88 -5.64
C ILE A 7 16.24 -5.49 -6.26
N ARG A 8 16.47 -4.42 -5.48
CA ARG A 8 16.42 -3.04 -6.01
C ARG A 8 17.42 -2.85 -7.13
N ASP A 9 18.66 -3.32 -6.95
CA ASP A 9 19.72 -3.16 -7.94
C ASP A 9 19.42 -3.96 -9.22
N GLN A 10 18.80 -5.14 -9.09
CA GLN A 10 18.28 -5.90 -10.23
C GLN A 10 17.19 -5.13 -10.98
N LEU A 11 16.22 -4.54 -10.27
CA LEU A 11 15.15 -3.75 -10.89
C LEU A 11 15.69 -2.50 -11.58
N ALA A 12 16.66 -1.81 -10.99
CA ALA A 12 17.31 -0.65 -11.59
C ALA A 12 17.99 -1.00 -12.92
N GLY A 13 18.72 -2.12 -12.97
CA GLY A 13 19.32 -2.61 -14.21
C GLY A 13 18.30 -3.02 -15.28
N LEU A 14 17.09 -3.46 -14.88
CA LEU A 14 16.01 -3.72 -15.83
C LEU A 14 15.42 -2.43 -16.41
N LEU A 15 15.25 -1.37 -15.60
CA LEU A 15 14.76 -0.07 -16.07
C LEU A 15 15.69 0.54 -17.12
N GLU A 16 17.01 0.46 -16.90
CA GLU A 16 18.01 0.92 -17.87
C GLU A 16 17.89 0.20 -19.22
N ARG A 17 17.69 -1.12 -19.20
CA ARG A 17 17.53 -1.93 -20.43
C ARG A 17 16.28 -1.59 -21.25
N VAL A 18 15.24 -1.07 -20.61
CA VAL A 18 13.99 -0.65 -21.27
C VAL A 18 13.90 0.87 -21.42
N GLU A 19 15.01 1.58 -21.23
CA GLU A 19 15.14 3.03 -21.40
C GLU A 19 14.18 3.85 -20.53
N ILE A 20 13.83 3.33 -19.34
CA ILE A 20 13.06 4.08 -18.34
C ILE A 20 14.02 4.84 -17.45
N GLU A 21 13.95 6.17 -17.49
CA GLU A 21 14.78 7.05 -16.68
C GLU A 21 14.43 6.92 -15.19
N SER A 22 15.45 6.68 -14.36
CA SER A 22 15.33 6.74 -12.91
C SER A 22 15.32 8.18 -12.42
N THR A 23 14.14 8.73 -12.18
CA THR A 23 13.97 10.05 -11.57
C THR A 23 13.63 9.95 -10.09
N SER A 24 14.07 10.92 -9.30
CA SER A 24 13.77 10.98 -7.86
C SER A 24 13.34 12.39 -7.46
N ASN A 25 12.24 12.50 -6.71
CA ASN A 25 11.83 13.73 -6.06
C ASN A 25 11.48 13.42 -4.60
N SER A 26 12.48 13.53 -3.71
CA SER A 26 12.36 13.11 -2.31
C SER A 26 11.36 13.93 -1.49
N ASN A 27 10.99 15.12 -1.96
CA ASN A 27 10.11 16.03 -1.23
C ASN A 27 8.66 15.96 -1.71
N ASP A 28 8.38 15.25 -2.80
CA ASP A 28 7.04 15.08 -3.34
C ASP A 28 6.40 13.78 -2.85
N LEU A 29 5.89 13.84 -1.62
CA LEU A 29 5.14 12.73 -1.02
C LEU A 29 3.87 12.39 -1.79
N ASP A 30 3.32 13.34 -2.55
CA ASP A 30 2.09 13.10 -3.30
C ASP A 30 2.36 12.31 -4.58
N ALA A 31 3.48 12.55 -5.27
CA ALA A 31 3.93 11.70 -6.36
C ALA A 31 4.16 10.26 -5.90
N ILE A 32 4.79 10.06 -4.73
CA ILE A 32 5.00 8.73 -4.12
C ILE A 32 3.66 8.06 -3.80
N LYS A 33 2.72 8.78 -3.18
CA LYS A 33 1.39 8.22 -2.89
C LYS A 33 0.63 7.85 -4.17
N LYS A 34 0.69 8.68 -5.21
CA LYS A 34 0.03 8.44 -6.50
C LYS A 34 0.62 7.22 -7.21
N SER A 35 1.94 7.04 -7.20
CA SER A 35 2.60 5.89 -7.83
C SER A 35 2.28 4.58 -7.11
N ILE A 36 2.20 4.58 -5.78
CA ILE A 36 1.77 3.39 -5.04
C ILE A 36 0.28 3.13 -5.30
N LEU A 37 -0.56 4.17 -5.25
CA LEU A 37 -2.00 4.04 -5.49
C LEU A 37 -2.33 3.52 -6.90
N SER A 38 -1.58 3.90 -7.93
CA SER A 38 -1.84 3.41 -9.30
C SER A 38 -1.67 1.91 -9.43
N GLY A 39 -0.69 1.31 -8.74
CA GLY A 39 -0.47 -0.14 -8.71
C GLY A 39 -1.39 -0.89 -7.74
N PHE A 40 -1.75 -0.26 -6.61
CA PHE A 40 -2.49 -0.89 -5.52
C PHE A 40 -3.94 -0.41 -5.38
N PHE A 41 -4.50 0.28 -6.38
CA PHE A 41 -5.88 0.79 -6.32
C PHE A 41 -6.94 -0.25 -5.88
N PRO A 42 -6.89 -1.52 -6.33
CA PRO A 42 -7.83 -2.54 -5.85
C PRO A 42 -7.71 -2.83 -4.35
N HIS A 43 -6.55 -2.54 -3.76
CA HIS A 43 -6.23 -2.73 -2.35
C HIS A 43 -6.42 -1.42 -1.54
N ALA A 44 -7.45 -0.65 -1.88
CA ALA A 44 -7.87 0.51 -1.11
C ALA A 44 -9.08 0.19 -0.24
N ALA A 45 -9.12 0.75 0.97
CA ALA A 45 -10.27 0.69 1.87
C ALA A 45 -10.56 2.06 2.48
N LYS A 46 -11.85 2.36 2.66
CA LYS A 46 -12.34 3.65 3.15
C LYS A 46 -13.06 3.47 4.47
N LEU A 47 -12.87 4.43 5.38
CA LEU A 47 -13.63 4.52 6.61
C LEU A 47 -15.10 4.80 6.30
N GLN A 48 -15.97 3.95 6.81
CA GLN A 48 -17.43 4.03 6.69
C GLN A 48 -18.02 4.77 7.90
N LYS A 49 -19.29 5.21 7.78
CA LYS A 49 -20.00 5.97 8.82
C LYS A 49 -20.18 5.20 10.14
N ASN A 50 -20.23 3.88 10.06
CA ASN A 50 -20.33 2.96 11.22
C ASN A 50 -18.97 2.70 11.90
N GLY A 51 -17.89 3.36 11.48
CA GLY A 51 -16.56 3.20 12.04
C GLY A 51 -15.76 2.01 11.50
N THR A 52 -16.28 1.23 10.55
CA THR A 52 -15.54 0.12 9.92
C THR A 52 -14.86 0.54 8.62
N TYR A 53 -13.85 -0.19 8.17
CA TYR A 53 -13.27 0.02 6.84
C TYR A 53 -13.97 -0.89 5.83
N GLY A 54 -14.38 -0.32 4.70
CA GLY A 54 -14.92 -1.06 3.57
C GLY A 54 -13.98 -0.98 2.37
N ARG A 55 -13.71 -2.11 1.71
CA ARG A 55 -12.94 -2.12 0.46
C ARG A 55 -13.64 -1.29 -0.61
N VAL A 56 -12.87 -0.51 -1.37
CA VAL A 56 -13.41 0.39 -2.40
C VAL A 56 -14.14 -0.38 -3.50
N LYS A 57 -13.63 -1.55 -3.90
CA LYS A 57 -14.20 -2.34 -5.01
C LYS A 57 -15.38 -3.23 -4.61
N HIS A 58 -15.36 -3.83 -3.41
CA HIS A 58 -16.29 -4.91 -3.05
C HIS A 58 -17.06 -4.70 -1.75
N LEU A 59 -17.04 -3.49 -1.15
CA LEU A 59 -17.73 -3.10 0.09
C LEU A 59 -17.62 -4.10 1.27
N GLN A 60 -16.69 -5.05 1.21
CA GLN A 60 -16.40 -6.01 2.27
C GLN A 60 -15.72 -5.28 3.42
N THR A 61 -16.18 -5.58 4.64
CA THR A 61 -15.61 -5.04 5.86
C THR A 61 -14.25 -5.66 6.14
N VAL A 62 -13.26 -4.79 6.33
CA VAL A 62 -11.87 -5.13 6.65
C VAL A 62 -11.41 -4.32 7.84
N HIS A 63 -10.35 -4.76 8.51
CA HIS A 63 -9.82 -4.12 9.70
C HIS A 63 -8.32 -3.84 9.55
N ILE A 64 -7.82 -2.74 10.13
CA ILE A 64 -6.37 -2.52 10.22
C ILE A 64 -5.80 -3.57 11.17
N HIS A 65 -4.75 -4.29 10.74
CA HIS A 65 -4.11 -5.29 11.60
C HIS A 65 -3.47 -4.64 12.85
N PRO A 66 -3.57 -5.23 14.06
CA PRO A 66 -3.02 -4.63 15.28
C PRO A 66 -1.51 -4.35 15.25
N SER A 67 -0.76 -5.11 14.46
CA SER A 67 0.68 -4.89 14.29
C SER A 67 1.04 -3.75 13.32
N SER A 68 0.05 -3.11 12.69
CA SER A 68 0.28 -2.01 11.77
C SER A 68 0.64 -0.75 12.54
N GLY A 69 1.54 0.08 11.99
CA GLY A 69 1.78 1.44 12.51
C GLY A 69 0.54 2.34 12.44
N LEU A 70 -0.52 1.90 11.76
CA LEU A 70 -1.81 2.60 11.69
C LEU A 70 -2.84 2.11 12.72
N ALA A 71 -2.51 1.18 13.62
CA ALA A 71 -3.48 0.56 14.54
C ALA A 71 -4.17 1.57 15.49
N GLU A 72 -3.47 2.64 15.87
CA GLU A 72 -3.96 3.67 16.81
C GLU A 72 -4.46 4.95 16.13
N VAL A 73 -4.47 4.97 14.80
CA VAL A 73 -4.97 6.12 14.02
C VAL A 73 -6.18 5.71 13.21
N VAL A 74 -7.03 6.69 12.88
CA VAL A 74 -8.28 6.46 12.13
C VAL A 74 -8.26 7.22 10.80
N PRO A 75 -7.38 6.84 9.84
CA PRO A 75 -7.31 7.49 8.54
C PRO A 75 -8.59 7.28 7.72
N ARG A 76 -9.00 8.28 6.94
CA ARG A 76 -10.22 8.21 6.10
C ARG A 76 -10.11 7.20 4.96
N LEU A 77 -8.90 7.01 4.43
CA LEU A 77 -8.57 6.10 3.34
C LEU A 77 -7.26 5.41 3.69
N VAL A 78 -7.19 4.11 3.47
CA VAL A 78 -5.99 3.31 3.63
C VAL A 78 -5.74 2.48 2.40
N LEU A 79 -4.46 2.24 2.16
CA LEU A 79 -3.96 1.30 1.17
C LEU A 79 -3.28 0.15 1.91
N TYR A 80 -3.44 -1.08 1.43
CA TYR A 80 -2.87 -2.27 2.04
C TYR A 80 -2.16 -3.14 1.00
N HIS A 81 -1.20 -3.96 1.43
CA HIS A 81 -0.49 -4.88 0.56
C HIS A 81 -1.27 -6.18 0.39
N GLU A 82 -1.78 -6.73 1.50
CA GLU A 82 -2.49 -8.00 1.53
C GLU A 82 -3.66 -8.00 2.54
N LEU A 83 -4.56 -8.99 2.38
CA LEU A 83 -5.57 -9.33 3.37
C LEU A 83 -5.22 -10.66 4.01
N VAL A 84 -5.30 -10.73 5.33
CA VAL A 84 -5.11 -11.95 6.09
C VAL A 84 -6.41 -12.28 6.83
N LEU A 85 -6.99 -13.42 6.48
CA LEU A 85 -8.17 -13.94 7.15
C LEU A 85 -7.75 -14.73 8.39
N THR A 86 -8.22 -14.28 9.56
CA THR A 86 -8.14 -15.03 10.81
C THR A 86 -9.56 -15.12 11.40
N THR A 87 -9.80 -14.59 12.60
CA THR A 87 -11.13 -14.35 13.14
C THR A 87 -11.85 -13.21 12.41
N LYS A 88 -11.09 -12.24 11.91
CA LYS A 88 -11.55 -11.14 11.06
C LYS A 88 -10.62 -11.01 9.87
N GLU A 89 -11.07 -10.31 8.83
CA GLU A 89 -10.24 -10.00 7.68
C GLU A 89 -9.42 -8.73 7.96
N TYR A 90 -8.10 -8.90 8.02
CA TYR A 90 -7.17 -7.84 8.40
C TYR A 90 -6.31 -7.36 7.22
N MET A 91 -6.18 -6.06 7.08
CA MET A 91 -5.25 -5.38 6.16
C MET A 91 -3.84 -5.35 6.74
N ARG A 92 -2.84 -5.78 5.95
CA ARG A 92 -1.41 -5.73 6.30
C ARG A 92 -0.56 -5.09 5.19
N GLN A 93 0.64 -4.61 5.59
CA GLN A 93 1.70 -4.14 4.70
C GLN A 93 2.63 -5.28 4.28
#